data_AF-A0A3A4ABM7-F1
#
_entry.id   AF-A0A3A4ABM7-F1
#
_cell.length_a   1.000
_cell.length_b   1.000
_cell.length_c   1.000
_cell.angle_alpha   90.00
_cell.angle_beta   90.00
_cell.angle_gamma   90.00
#
_symmetry.space_group_name_H-M   'P 1'
#
loop_
_entity.id
_entity.type
_entity.pdbx_description
1 polymer ?
#
loop_
_entity_poly.entity_id
_entity_poly.type
_entity_poly.pdbx_seq_one_letter_code
_entity_poly.pdbx_strand_id
1 'polypeptide(L)'
;MLRGMANIKIALKGAAFLAASAVLVSCGGGPGAQGDSGDQAKYAACLRDQGLTVTERSDGLDIKADSPEKSNAAKSACKQYAPAGEEMSPEDKKQAMDTALKYVACMRRAGVDMPDPKQDPDGGVAVKLPDGMTEDTPVVQQAQQACKEQAPGNSK
;
A
#
# COMPACT_ATOMS: atom_id res chain seq x y z
N MET A 1 28.12 41.36 40.25
CA MET A 1 28.76 42.58 39.70
C MET A 1 28.48 42.63 38.20
N LEU A 2 27.57 43.51 37.78
CA LEU A 2 27.37 43.88 36.37
C LEU A 2 28.55 44.72 35.88
N ARG A 3 29.04 44.44 34.66
CA ARG A 3 29.86 45.28 33.74
C ARG A 3 30.44 44.33 32.67
N GLY A 4 30.40 44.55 31.36
CA GLY A 4 29.92 45.62 30.50
C GLY A 4 29.66 45.03 29.10
N MET A 5 28.64 45.50 28.40
CA MET A 5 28.72 46.51 27.33
C MET A 5 29.47 46.06 26.07
N ALA A 6 28.65 45.62 25.12
CA ALA A 6 28.59 46.06 23.72
C ALA A 6 29.87 46.10 22.88
N ASN A 7 29.89 45.29 21.81
CA ASN A 7 30.48 45.65 20.52
C ASN A 7 29.67 45.02 19.38
N ILE A 8 28.49 45.59 19.15
CA ILE A 8 27.66 45.34 17.96
C ILE A 8 28.26 46.19 16.82
N LYS A 9 28.92 45.54 15.86
CA LYS A 9 29.31 46.17 14.60
C LYS A 9 28.21 45.89 13.56
N ILE A 10 27.15 46.68 13.60
CA ILE A 10 26.18 46.78 12.49
C ILE A 10 26.84 47.57 11.38
N ALA A 11 27.22 46.88 10.30
CA ALA A 11 27.54 47.53 9.03
C ALA A 11 26.28 47.54 8.17
N LEU A 12 25.47 48.59 8.30
CA LEU A 12 24.42 48.93 7.35
C LEU A 12 25.11 49.42 6.06
N LYS A 13 25.06 48.62 4.99
CA LYS A 13 25.21 49.12 3.63
C LYS A 13 23.92 48.81 2.90
N GLY A 14 23.09 49.83 2.74
CA GLY A 14 21.91 49.77 1.91
C GLY A 14 22.30 49.46 0.46
N ALA A 15 21.52 48.60 -0.16
CA ALA A 15 21.39 48.54 -1.60
C ALA A 15 19.89 48.45 -1.89
N ALA A 16 19.36 49.53 -2.46
CA ALA A 16 18.03 49.61 -3.00
C ALA A 16 17.88 48.57 -4.11
N PHE A 17 16.91 47.66 -3.97
CA PHE A 17 16.46 46.81 -5.07
C PHE A 17 15.13 47.35 -5.59
N LEU A 18 15.21 48.04 -6.73
CA LEU A 18 14.09 48.37 -7.59
C LEU A 18 13.81 47.19 -8.53
N ALA A 19 12.52 46.90 -8.69
CA ALA A 19 11.85 46.24 -9.81
C ALA A 19 12.15 44.74 -10.07
N ALA A 20 11.11 43.91 -10.00
CA ALA A 20 10.41 43.41 -11.17
C ALA A 20 9.34 42.38 -10.75
N SER A 21 8.10 42.64 -11.15
CA SER A 21 6.99 41.69 -11.04
C SER A 21 7.28 40.45 -11.89
N ALA A 22 7.32 39.27 -11.28
CA ALA A 22 7.18 38.00 -11.95
C ALA A 22 5.98 37.28 -11.35
N VAL A 23 4.82 37.47 -11.96
CA VAL A 23 3.62 36.67 -11.69
C VAL A 23 3.84 35.33 -12.39
N LEU A 24 4.43 34.36 -11.69
CA LEU A 24 4.44 32.99 -12.18
C LEU A 24 3.07 32.37 -11.88
N VAL A 25 2.18 32.50 -12.86
CA VAL A 25 1.00 31.64 -13.00
C VAL A 25 1.49 30.22 -13.24
N SER A 26 1.52 29.41 -12.18
CA SER A 26 1.63 27.96 -12.31
C SER A 26 0.21 27.40 -12.36
N CYS A 27 -0.21 26.99 -13.56
CA CYS A 27 -1.37 26.12 -13.76
C CYS A 27 -0.95 24.67 -13.51
N GLY A 28 -1.72 23.97 -12.67
CA GLY A 28 -1.68 22.51 -12.41
C GLY A 28 -1.42 22.24 -10.92
N GLY A 29 -2.38 21.86 -10.07
CA GLY A 29 -3.54 20.98 -10.26
C GLY A 29 -3.06 19.53 -10.37
N GLY A 30 -3.04 18.68 -9.34
CA GLY A 30 -3.65 18.78 -8.01
C GLY A 30 -2.99 17.82 -6.98
N PRO A 31 -3.64 17.55 -5.84
CA PRO A 31 -3.09 16.74 -4.75
C PRO A 31 -3.22 15.25 -5.08
N GLY A 32 -2.18 14.67 -5.66
CA GLY A 32 -1.97 13.23 -5.74
C GLY A 32 -1.21 12.76 -4.50
N ALA A 33 -1.73 11.71 -3.86
CA ALA A 33 -1.27 11.05 -2.64
C ALA A 33 0.22 11.28 -2.29
N GLN A 34 0.46 12.10 -1.28
CA GLN A 34 1.77 12.27 -0.66
C GLN A 34 2.02 11.07 0.25
N GLY A 35 2.51 9.97 -0.33
CA GLY A 35 3.61 9.27 0.33
C GLY A 35 4.82 10.19 0.24
N ASP A 36 5.57 10.38 1.33
CA ASP A 36 6.83 11.13 1.27
C ASP A 36 7.66 10.55 0.11
N SER A 37 8.09 11.41 -0.82
CA SER A 37 8.79 10.98 -2.03
C SER A 37 10.06 10.18 -1.72
N GLY A 38 10.60 10.31 -0.49
CA GLY A 38 11.69 9.52 0.02
C GLY A 38 11.34 8.08 0.40
N ASP A 39 10.09 7.78 0.75
CA ASP A 39 9.66 6.44 1.13
C ASP A 39 9.28 5.59 -0.09
N GLN A 40 8.72 6.21 -1.14
CA GLN A 40 8.48 5.54 -2.42
C GLN A 40 9.78 5.03 -3.05
N ALA A 41 10.86 5.83 -3.03
CA ALA A 41 12.16 5.42 -3.57
C ALA A 41 12.79 4.26 -2.79
N LYS A 42 12.71 4.28 -1.45
CA LYS A 42 13.17 3.18 -0.59
C LYS A 42 12.36 1.90 -0.83
N TYR A 43 11.06 2.05 -1.04
CA TYR A 43 10.18 0.94 -1.34
C TYR A 43 10.49 0.32 -2.70
N ALA A 44 10.63 1.15 -3.74
CA ALA A 44 11.00 0.71 -5.07
C ALA A 44 12.38 0.01 -5.08
N ALA A 45 13.36 0.55 -4.34
CA ALA A 45 14.66 -0.09 -4.17
C ALA A 45 14.54 -1.46 -3.47
N CYS A 46 13.82 -1.52 -2.34
CA CYS A 46 13.59 -2.77 -1.63
C CYS A 46 12.91 -3.82 -2.52
N LEU A 47 11.86 -3.48 -3.24
CA LEU A 47 11.16 -4.42 -4.13
C LEU A 47 12.06 -4.93 -5.27
N ARG A 48 12.95 -4.08 -5.81
CA ARG A 48 13.96 -4.50 -6.78
C ARG A 48 14.97 -5.47 -6.16
N ASP A 49 15.38 -5.25 -4.91
CA ASP A 49 16.24 -6.18 -4.17
C ASP A 49 15.54 -7.53 -3.90
N GLN A 50 14.22 -7.52 -3.75
CA GLN A 50 13.39 -8.74 -3.69
C GLN A 50 13.20 -9.40 -5.07
N GLY A 51 13.80 -8.84 -6.13
CA GLY A 51 13.76 -9.39 -7.48
C GLY A 51 12.48 -9.09 -8.25
N LEU A 52 11.72 -8.06 -7.86
CA LEU A 52 10.60 -7.54 -8.64
C LEU A 52 11.07 -6.49 -9.65
N THR A 53 10.37 -6.40 -10.77
CA THR A 53 10.60 -5.32 -11.74
C THR A 53 9.78 -4.12 -11.31
N VAL A 54 10.44 -3.03 -10.92
CA VAL A 54 9.77 -1.79 -10.52
C VAL A 54 10.14 -0.67 -11.49
N THR A 55 9.14 -0.11 -12.16
CA THR A 55 9.25 1.04 -13.04
C THR A 55 8.68 2.27 -12.35
N GLU A 56 9.49 3.31 -12.20
CA GLU A 56 9.03 4.59 -11.67
C GLU A 56 8.37 5.41 -12.78
N ARG A 57 7.18 5.93 -12.51
CA ARG A 57 6.40 6.77 -13.43
C ARG A 57 5.97 8.04 -12.69
N SER A 58 5.60 9.07 -13.45
CA SER A 58 5.12 10.34 -12.88
C SER A 58 3.85 10.21 -12.04
N ASP A 59 3.10 9.13 -12.25
CA ASP A 59 1.85 8.77 -11.57
C ASP A 59 2.01 7.57 -10.61
N GLY A 60 3.24 7.16 -10.27
CA GLY A 60 3.48 6.15 -9.23
C GLY A 60 4.47 5.06 -9.62
N LEU A 61 4.37 3.91 -8.95
CA LEU A 61 5.19 2.72 -9.24
C LEU A 61 4.40 1.69 -10.06
N ASP A 62 5.01 1.21 -11.14
CA ASP A 62 4.55 0.01 -11.85
C ASP A 62 5.42 -1.17 -11.39
N ILE A 63 4.81 -2.09 -10.64
CA ILE A 63 5.49 -3.24 -10.03
C ILE A 63 5.04 -4.51 -10.76
N LYS A 64 5.99 -5.25 -11.34
CA LYS A 64 5.77 -6.54 -11.99
C LYS A 64 6.51 -7.65 -11.26
N ALA A 65 5.82 -8.77 -11.10
CA ALA A 65 6.31 -9.99 -10.48
C ALA A 65 6.14 -11.19 -11.41
N ASP A 66 7.01 -12.18 -11.30
CA ASP A 66 6.87 -13.45 -12.04
C ASP A 66 5.74 -14.32 -11.46
N SER A 67 5.37 -14.11 -10.20
CA SER A 67 4.26 -14.77 -9.52
C SER A 67 3.69 -13.91 -8.37
N PRO A 68 2.44 -14.14 -7.96
CA PRO A 68 1.86 -13.48 -6.78
C PRO A 68 2.58 -13.80 -5.50
N GLU A 69 3.09 -15.03 -5.37
CA GLU A 69 3.84 -15.44 -4.19
C GLU A 69 5.09 -14.57 -4.02
N LYS A 70 5.84 -14.35 -5.11
CA LYS A 70 7.02 -13.47 -5.13
C LYS A 70 6.64 -12.01 -4.87
N SER A 71 5.54 -11.54 -5.46
CA SER A 71 4.98 -10.20 -5.20
C SER A 71 4.68 -10.00 -3.71
N ASN A 72 3.89 -10.90 -3.12
CA ASN A 72 3.44 -10.80 -1.73
C ASN A 72 4.59 -10.94 -0.73
N ALA A 73 5.53 -11.86 -0.98
CA ALA A 73 6.71 -12.02 -0.14
C ALA A 73 7.57 -10.75 -0.15
N ALA A 74 7.82 -10.20 -1.34
CA ALA A 74 8.60 -8.98 -1.51
C ALA A 74 7.95 -7.77 -0.82
N LYS A 75 6.65 -7.55 -1.05
CA LYS A 75 5.87 -6.47 -0.42
C LYS A 75 5.87 -6.60 1.10
N SER A 76 5.73 -7.82 1.63
CA SER A 76 5.81 -8.10 3.07
C SER A 76 7.19 -7.74 3.65
N ALA A 77 8.27 -8.14 2.98
CA ALA A 77 9.64 -7.80 3.38
C ALA A 77 9.89 -6.28 3.34
N CYS A 78 9.25 -5.58 2.40
CA CYS A 78 9.43 -4.14 2.16
C CYS A 78 8.36 -3.27 2.85
N LYS A 79 7.47 -3.84 3.66
CA LYS A 79 6.29 -3.18 4.25
C LYS A 79 6.62 -1.88 5.00
N GLN A 80 7.80 -1.79 5.61
CA GLN A 80 8.24 -0.60 6.33
C GLN A 80 8.42 0.66 5.44
N TYR A 81 8.54 0.47 4.12
CA TYR A 81 8.66 1.55 3.15
C TYR A 81 7.40 1.70 2.29
N ALA A 82 6.43 0.79 2.42
CA ALA A 82 5.26 0.76 1.56
C ALA A 82 4.44 2.05 1.69
N PRO A 83 3.99 2.66 0.58
CA PRO A 83 3.11 3.82 0.64
C PRO A 83 1.78 3.41 1.27
N ALA A 84 1.16 4.34 2.01
CA ALA A 84 -0.18 4.11 2.53
C ALA A 84 -1.17 3.92 1.36
N GLY A 85 -1.93 2.82 1.38
CA GLY A 85 -2.96 2.54 0.36
C GLY A 85 -2.43 1.90 -0.93
N GLU A 86 -1.31 1.17 -0.88
CA GLU A 86 -0.81 0.46 -2.07
C GLU A 86 -1.81 -0.61 -2.55
N GLU A 87 -2.28 -0.44 -3.78
CA GLU A 87 -3.19 -1.39 -4.42
C GLU A 87 -2.45 -2.63 -4.95
N MET A 88 -3.09 -3.80 -4.85
CA MET A 88 -2.63 -5.00 -5.55
C MET A 88 -2.66 -4.81 -7.08
N SER A 89 -1.73 -5.44 -7.80
CA SER A 89 -1.74 -5.42 -9.28
C SER A 89 -3.03 -6.11 -9.80
N PRO A 90 -3.47 -5.82 -11.03
CA PRO A 90 -4.64 -6.49 -11.62
C PRO A 90 -4.51 -8.02 -11.63
N GLU A 91 -3.32 -8.54 -11.93
CA GLU A 91 -3.02 -9.96 -11.92
C GLU A 91 -3.10 -10.55 -10.50
N ASP A 92 -2.47 -9.89 -9.51
CA ASP A 92 -2.52 -10.29 -8.10
C ASP A 92 -3.98 -10.28 -7.59
N LYS A 93 -4.74 -9.23 -7.92
CA LYS A 93 -6.18 -9.10 -7.59
C LYS A 93 -6.98 -10.27 -8.16
N LYS A 94 -6.72 -10.65 -9.42
CA LYS A 94 -7.40 -11.78 -10.06
C LYS A 94 -7.07 -13.10 -9.36
N GLN A 95 -5.80 -13.36 -9.06
CA GLN A 95 -5.39 -14.60 -8.40
C GLN A 95 -5.89 -14.69 -6.95
N ALA A 96 -5.92 -13.56 -6.23
CA ALA A 96 -6.54 -13.47 -4.91
C ALA A 96 -8.06 -13.76 -4.99
N MET A 97 -8.76 -13.23 -5.99
CA MET A 97 -10.18 -13.53 -6.23
C MET A 97 -10.42 -15.00 -6.55
N ASP A 98 -9.64 -15.59 -7.45
CA ASP A 98 -9.77 -17.01 -7.81
C ASP A 98 -9.55 -17.93 -6.60
N THR A 99 -8.60 -17.57 -5.73
CA THR A 99 -8.32 -18.31 -4.49
C THR A 99 -9.47 -18.16 -3.48
N ALA A 100 -9.94 -16.93 -3.28
CA ALA A 100 -11.07 -16.64 -2.40
C ALA A 100 -12.35 -17.37 -2.84
N LEU A 101 -12.62 -17.43 -4.15
CA LEU A 101 -13.76 -18.18 -4.69
C LEU A 101 -13.66 -19.68 -4.41
N LYS A 102 -12.47 -20.28 -4.57
CA LYS A 102 -12.24 -21.70 -4.24
C LYS A 102 -12.44 -21.97 -2.74
N TYR A 103 -11.95 -21.08 -1.89
CA TYR A 103 -12.13 -21.16 -0.45
C TYR A 103 -13.61 -21.10 -0.06
N VAL A 104 -14.31 -20.09 -0.56
CA VAL A 104 -15.75 -19.89 -0.30
C VAL A 104 -16.57 -21.08 -0.80
N ALA A 105 -16.28 -21.59 -2.00
CA ALA A 105 -16.93 -22.78 -2.53
C ALA A 105 -16.68 -24.01 -1.65
N CYS A 106 -15.49 -24.17 -1.07
CA CYS A 106 -15.20 -25.25 -0.13
C CYS A 106 -16.01 -25.13 1.16
N MET A 107 -16.04 -23.93 1.74
CA MET A 107 -16.77 -23.65 2.97
C MET A 107 -18.27 -23.86 2.82
N ARG A 108 -18.86 -23.51 1.66
CA ARG A 108 -20.25 -23.84 1.31
C ARG A 108 -20.50 -25.33 1.30
N ARG A 109 -19.63 -26.12 0.67
CA ARG A 109 -19.73 -27.60 0.69
C ARG A 109 -19.58 -28.17 2.10
N ALA A 110 -18.82 -27.50 2.96
CA ALA A 110 -18.62 -27.89 4.36
C ALA A 110 -19.74 -27.40 5.30
N GLY A 111 -20.79 -26.74 4.77
CA GLY A 111 -21.98 -26.36 5.52
C GLY A 111 -22.05 -24.89 5.97
N VAL A 112 -21.11 -24.04 5.51
CA VAL A 112 -21.11 -22.59 5.80
C VAL A 112 -21.51 -21.82 4.54
N ASP A 113 -22.74 -21.31 4.50
CA ASP A 113 -23.28 -20.58 3.34
C ASP A 113 -22.73 -19.15 3.24
N MET A 114 -21.48 -19.02 2.79
CA MET A 114 -20.82 -17.73 2.67
C MET A 114 -21.25 -16.97 1.40
N PRO A 115 -21.37 -15.63 1.46
CA PRO A 115 -21.49 -14.79 0.26
C PRO A 115 -20.24 -14.89 -0.62
N ASP A 116 -20.36 -14.54 -1.90
CA ASP A 116 -19.20 -14.44 -2.79
C ASP A 116 -18.25 -13.32 -2.35
N PRO A 117 -16.92 -13.48 -2.53
CA PRO A 117 -15.94 -12.44 -2.25
C PRO A 117 -16.18 -11.17 -3.09
N LYS A 118 -15.83 -10.02 -2.53
CA LYS A 118 -15.90 -8.72 -3.22
C LYS A 118 -14.57 -7.99 -3.16
N GLN A 119 -14.33 -7.10 -4.11
CA GLN A 119 -13.20 -6.17 -4.03
C GLN A 119 -13.47 -5.18 -2.91
N ASP A 120 -12.47 -4.98 -2.07
CA ASP A 120 -12.49 -3.99 -1.01
C ASP A 120 -12.14 -2.62 -1.60
N PRO A 121 -12.74 -1.50 -1.12
CA PRO A 121 -12.35 -0.15 -1.51
C PRO A 121 -10.86 0.14 -1.35
N ASP A 122 -10.18 -0.53 -0.42
CA ASP A 122 -8.74 -0.37 -0.17
C ASP A 122 -7.89 -1.23 -1.14
N GLY A 123 -8.48 -1.77 -2.21
CA GLY A 123 -7.80 -2.53 -3.25
C GLY A 123 -7.63 -4.03 -2.94
N GLY A 124 -8.24 -4.51 -1.85
CA GLY A 124 -8.21 -5.88 -1.32
C GLY A 124 -9.24 -6.86 -1.91
N VAL A 125 -9.17 -8.14 -1.50
CA VAL A 125 -10.25 -9.12 -1.66
C VAL A 125 -10.84 -9.43 -0.29
N ALA A 126 -12.13 -9.15 -0.11
CA ALA A 126 -12.83 -9.38 1.16
C ALA A 126 -13.66 -10.66 1.11
N VAL A 127 -13.37 -11.59 2.02
CA VAL A 127 -14.20 -12.77 2.33
C VAL A 127 -14.94 -12.48 3.64
N LYS A 128 -16.25 -12.77 3.68
CA LYS A 128 -17.08 -12.54 4.86
C LYS A 128 -17.78 -13.84 5.28
N LEU A 129 -17.86 -14.06 6.58
CA LEU A 129 -18.71 -15.10 7.14
C LEU A 129 -20.20 -14.73 6.99
N PRO A 130 -21.11 -15.71 7.07
CA PRO A 130 -22.55 -15.43 7.09
C PRO A 130 -22.94 -14.64 8.34
N ASP A 131 -23.99 -13.85 8.24
CA ASP A 131 -24.49 -13.06 9.37
C ASP A 131 -24.80 -13.95 10.58
N GLY A 132 -24.36 -13.53 11.76
CA GLY A 132 -24.56 -14.27 13.01
C GLY A 132 -23.58 -15.44 13.24
N MET A 133 -22.64 -15.69 12.31
CA MET A 133 -21.52 -16.60 12.54
C MET A 133 -20.23 -15.84 12.82
N THR A 134 -19.35 -16.48 13.57
CA THR A 134 -18.01 -15.99 13.89
C THR A 134 -16.99 -17.10 13.62
N GLU A 135 -15.70 -16.76 13.68
CA GLU A 135 -14.62 -17.75 13.57
C GLU A 135 -14.73 -18.86 14.63
N ASP A 136 -15.32 -18.56 15.79
CA ASP A 136 -15.50 -19.51 16.89
C ASP A 136 -16.74 -20.40 16.74
N THR A 137 -17.57 -20.17 15.72
CA THR A 137 -18.73 -21.03 15.47
C THR A 137 -18.23 -22.44 15.09
N PRO A 138 -18.68 -23.53 15.75
CA PRO A 138 -18.12 -24.87 15.54
C PRO A 138 -18.14 -25.35 14.09
N VAL A 139 -19.22 -25.06 13.34
CA VAL A 139 -19.31 -25.40 11.91
C VAL A 139 -18.31 -24.62 11.07
N VAL A 140 -18.00 -23.37 11.44
CA VAL A 140 -16.99 -22.54 10.79
C VAL A 140 -15.60 -23.09 11.05
N GLN A 141 -15.25 -23.42 12.30
CA GLN A 141 -13.96 -24.00 12.64
C GLN A 141 -13.72 -25.33 11.91
N GLN A 142 -14.73 -26.20 11.90
CA GLN A 142 -14.65 -27.48 11.19
C GLN A 142 -14.47 -27.29 9.68
N ALA A 143 -15.23 -26.37 9.08
CA ALA A 143 -15.12 -26.05 7.67
C ALA A 143 -13.75 -25.44 7.32
N GLN A 144 -13.22 -24.54 8.16
CA GLN A 144 -11.88 -23.96 7.99
C GLN A 144 -10.79 -25.03 7.98
N GLN A 145 -10.86 -26.00 8.90
CA GLN A 145 -9.91 -27.11 8.94
C GLN A 145 -9.99 -28.00 7.69
N ALA A 146 -11.21 -28.29 7.21
CA ALA A 146 -11.42 -29.06 5.98
C ALA A 146 -10.94 -28.31 4.73
N CYS A 147 -11.02 -26.97 4.74
CA CYS A 147 -10.73 -26.11 3.58
C CYS A 147 -9.37 -25.40 3.67
N LYS A 148 -8.47 -25.86 4.55
CA LYS A 148 -7.17 -25.21 4.80
C LYS A 148 -6.32 -25.03 3.54
N GLU A 149 -6.40 -25.98 2.61
CA GLU A 149 -5.60 -25.96 1.37
C GLU A 149 -6.05 -24.87 0.40
N GLN A 150 -7.31 -24.44 0.50
CA GLN A 150 -7.88 -23.38 -0.32
C GLN A 150 -7.82 -22.02 0.38
N ALA A 151 -7.42 -21.96 1.66
CA ALA A 151 -7.41 -20.73 2.43
C ALA A 151 -6.48 -19.67 1.81
N PRO A 152 -6.88 -18.39 1.81
CA PRO A 152 -6.00 -17.30 1.38
C PRO A 152 -4.68 -17.32 2.17
N GLY A 153 -3.55 -17.38 1.46
CA GLY A 153 -2.22 -17.50 2.08
C GLY A 153 -1.62 -18.91 2.10
N ASN A 154 -2.40 -19.95 1.75
CA ASN A 154 -1.92 -21.33 1.60
C ASN A 154 -1.73 -21.78 0.13
N SER A 155 -1.87 -20.86 -0.82
CA SER A 155 -1.65 -21.10 -2.25
C SER A 155 -0.14 -21.27 -2.52
N LYS A 156 0.28 -22.50 -2.79
CA LYS A 156 1.53 -22.81 -3.51
C LYS A 156 1.39 -22.54 -5.01
#